data_AF-A0A523YCE1-F1
#
_entry.id   AF-A0A523YCE1-F1
#
_cell.length_a   1.000
_cell.length_b   1.000
_cell.length_c   1.000
_cell.angle_alpha   90.00
_cell.angle_beta   90.00
_cell.angle_gamma   90.00
#
_symmetry.space_group_name_H-M   'P 1'
#
loop_
_entity.id
_entity.type
_entity.pdbx_description
1 polymer ?
#
loop_
_entity_poly.entity_id
_entity_poly.type
_entity_poly.pdbx_seq_one_letter_code
_entity_poly.pdbx_strand_id
1 'polypeptide(L)'
;MRTEDDLFYFLQCATVASPRDDDWLFRVKEEKYALEKFSEYLRFLEGNEWFTLGPIDERATRWKGVVNGWGYEFDMEMVLKDAYPTTPPAVRIPELMKYTDRKLDDSVLGLRICDMHMEQNFWWDEHSGIALYLKREVSYWVQSVIESMKEKGWI
;
A
#
# COMPACT_ATOMS: atom_id res chain seq x y z
N MET A 1 24.49 10.57 -4.72
CA MET A 1 23.72 9.84 -3.69
C MET A 1 22.27 9.98 -4.13
N ARG A 2 21.66 8.98 -4.76
CA ARG A 2 20.29 9.08 -5.32
C ARG A 2 19.31 9.15 -4.13
N THR A 3 18.68 10.26 -3.75
CA THR A 3 17.56 11.06 -4.35
C THR A 3 16.24 10.32 -4.60
N GLU A 4 16.16 8.98 -4.45
CA GLU A 4 14.88 8.25 -4.58
C GLU A 4 13.97 8.43 -3.36
N ASP A 5 14.56 8.55 -2.16
CA ASP A 5 13.80 8.72 -0.92
C ASP A 5 13.07 10.08 -0.85
N ASP A 6 13.69 11.15 -1.39
CA ASP A 6 13.12 12.51 -1.45
C ASP A 6 11.83 12.58 -2.29
N LEU A 7 11.71 11.66 -3.24
CA LEU A 7 10.61 11.58 -4.20
C LEU A 7 9.31 11.07 -3.54
N PHE A 8 9.37 10.45 -2.36
CA PHE A 8 8.14 10.03 -1.67
C PHE A 8 7.73 10.99 -0.55
N TYR A 9 8.63 11.85 -0.09
CA TYR A 9 8.29 12.93 0.82
C TYR A 9 7.37 13.98 0.16
N PHE A 10 7.48 14.22 -1.15
CA PHE A 10 6.53 15.14 -1.83
C PHE A 10 5.12 14.57 -1.99
N LEU A 11 4.94 13.27 -1.80
CA LEU A 11 3.64 12.58 -1.87
C LEU A 11 2.99 12.44 -0.49
N GLN A 12 3.55 13.09 0.54
CA GLN A 12 2.93 13.17 1.86
C GLN A 12 1.61 13.94 1.83
N CYS A 13 0.71 13.56 2.72
CA CYS A 13 -0.55 14.22 2.96
C CYS A 13 -0.39 15.28 4.04
N ALA A 14 -0.75 16.52 3.74
CA ALA A 14 -0.72 17.61 4.71
C ALA A 14 -1.85 17.48 5.75
N THR A 15 -3.01 16.97 5.32
CA THR A 15 -4.17 16.80 6.18
C THR A 15 -3.99 15.59 7.09
N VAL A 16 -3.92 15.82 8.40
CA VAL A 16 -3.98 14.76 9.42
C VAL A 16 -5.42 14.60 9.86
N ALA A 17 -6.13 13.67 9.22
CA ALA A 17 -7.53 13.39 9.52
C ALA A 17 -7.80 11.89 9.39
N SER A 18 -8.54 11.36 10.36
CA SER A 18 -8.99 9.98 10.41
C SER A 18 -10.36 9.81 9.74
N PRO A 19 -10.78 8.58 9.39
CA PRO A 19 -12.04 8.34 8.68
C PRO A 19 -13.32 8.95 9.28
N ARG A 20 -13.29 9.27 10.58
CA ARG A 20 -14.42 9.86 11.32
C ARG A 20 -14.38 11.38 11.41
N ASP A 21 -13.24 11.99 11.10
CA ASP A 21 -13.03 13.43 11.22
C ASP A 21 -13.69 14.18 10.05
N ASP A 22 -14.12 15.42 10.30
CA ASP A 22 -14.78 16.25 9.29
C ASP A 22 -13.85 16.54 8.09
N ASP A 23 -12.55 16.62 8.35
CA ASP A 23 -11.52 16.89 7.34
C ASP A 23 -11.10 15.64 6.54
N TRP A 24 -11.70 14.47 6.80
CA TRP A 24 -11.36 13.22 6.13
C TRP A 24 -11.40 13.31 4.60
N LEU A 25 -12.38 14.03 4.05
CA LEU A 25 -12.50 14.17 2.60
C LEU A 25 -11.36 15.00 1.98
N PHE A 26 -10.70 15.87 2.75
CA PHE A 26 -9.48 16.54 2.30
C PHE A 26 -8.31 15.57 2.27
N ARG A 27 -8.14 14.76 3.33
CA ARG A 27 -7.15 13.67 3.34
C ARG A 27 -7.33 12.72 2.16
N VAL A 28 -8.55 12.26 1.88
CA VAL A 28 -8.83 11.37 0.72
C VAL A 28 -8.45 12.01 -0.63
N LYS A 29 -8.62 13.33 -0.80
CA LYS A 29 -8.20 14.02 -2.02
C LYS A 29 -6.69 14.00 -2.18
N GLU A 30 -5.95 14.22 -1.10
CA GLU A 30 -4.48 14.16 -1.08
C GLU A 30 -4.00 12.74 -1.38
N GLU A 31 -4.62 11.71 -0.80
CA GLU A 31 -4.30 10.30 -1.07
C GLU A 31 -4.47 9.94 -2.55
N LYS A 32 -5.59 10.35 -3.15
CA LYS A 32 -5.86 10.11 -4.58
C LYS A 32 -4.83 10.80 -5.47
N TYR A 33 -4.51 12.06 -5.16
CA TYR A 33 -3.50 12.81 -5.88
C TYR A 33 -2.12 12.15 -5.75
N ALA A 34 -1.75 11.71 -4.55
CA ALA A 34 -0.49 11.05 -4.30
C ALA A 34 -0.37 9.72 -5.07
N LEU A 35 -1.44 8.92 -5.10
CA LEU A 35 -1.51 7.69 -5.87
C LEU A 35 -1.42 7.92 -7.39
N GLU A 36 -2.12 8.92 -7.90
CA GLU A 36 -2.04 9.30 -9.32
C GLU A 36 -0.61 9.67 -9.70
N LYS A 37 0.05 10.53 -8.90
CA LYS A 37 1.44 10.92 -9.14
C LYS A 37 2.42 9.76 -9.01
N PHE A 38 2.16 8.83 -8.10
CA PHE A 38 2.97 7.61 -8.00
C PHE A 38 2.80 6.70 -9.22
N SER A 39 1.57 6.51 -9.73
CA SER A 39 1.30 5.78 -10.97
C SER A 39 2.00 6.44 -12.17
N GLU A 40 1.91 7.76 -12.32
CA GLU A 40 2.62 8.52 -13.36
C GLU A 40 4.14 8.31 -13.27
N TYR A 41 4.71 8.42 -12.06
CA TYR A 41 6.13 8.16 -11.82
C TYR A 41 6.53 6.75 -12.30
N LEU A 42 5.78 5.73 -11.90
CA LEU A 42 6.08 4.35 -12.28
C LEU A 42 5.97 4.13 -13.79
N ARG A 43 4.96 4.72 -14.43
CA ARG A 43 4.73 4.56 -15.87
C ARG A 43 5.79 5.26 -16.70
N PHE A 44 6.12 6.51 -16.37
CA PHE A 44 6.94 7.36 -17.23
C PHE A 44 8.41 7.39 -16.86
N LEU A 45 8.76 7.24 -15.58
CA LEU A 45 10.15 7.29 -15.13
C LEU A 45 10.74 5.89 -14.89
N GLU A 46 9.98 4.97 -14.29
CA GLU A 46 10.44 3.58 -14.08
C GLU A 46 10.11 2.65 -15.26
N GLY A 47 9.12 3.02 -16.09
CA GLY A 47 8.65 2.18 -17.20
C GLY A 47 7.94 0.89 -16.75
N ASN A 48 7.52 0.80 -15.49
CA ASN A 48 6.90 -0.38 -14.91
C ASN A 48 5.84 0.00 -13.86
N GLU A 49 4.62 0.23 -14.33
CA GLU A 49 3.45 0.40 -13.48
C GLU A 49 3.02 -0.95 -12.91
N TRP A 50 3.41 -1.21 -11.66
CA TRP A 50 3.21 -2.50 -11.01
C TRP A 50 1.92 -2.57 -10.19
N PHE A 51 1.10 -1.53 -10.13
CA PHE A 51 -0.18 -1.59 -9.40
C PHE A 51 -1.27 -0.71 -10.02
N THR A 52 -2.51 -1.03 -9.68
CA THR A 52 -3.66 -0.11 -9.74
C THR A 52 -4.40 -0.18 -8.42
N LEU A 53 -5.03 0.91 -7.99
CA LEU A 53 -5.77 0.96 -6.72
C LEU A 53 -6.81 2.08 -6.75
N GLY A 54 -8.03 1.79 -6.31
CA GLY A 54 -9.09 2.79 -6.21
C GLY A 54 -10.06 2.51 -5.05
N PRO A 55 -10.74 3.53 -4.53
CA PRO A 55 -11.72 3.36 -3.47
C PRO A 55 -12.97 2.64 -4.00
N ILE A 56 -13.58 1.80 -3.17
CA ILE A 56 -14.81 1.07 -3.50
C ILE A 56 -16.04 1.56 -2.73
N ASP A 57 -15.83 2.44 -1.76
CA ASP A 57 -16.88 3.07 -0.96
C ASP A 57 -16.80 4.60 -1.05
N GLU A 58 -17.91 5.28 -0.80
CA GLU A 58 -18.01 6.75 -0.88
C GLU A 58 -17.07 7.45 0.12
N ARG A 59 -16.85 6.82 1.29
CA ARG A 59 -15.91 7.33 2.29
C ARG A 59 -14.46 7.00 1.97
N ALA A 60 -14.16 6.23 0.92
CA ALA A 60 -12.80 5.80 0.57
C ALA A 60 -12.04 5.19 1.77
N THR A 61 -12.73 4.39 2.58
CA THR A 61 -12.11 3.62 3.68
C THR A 61 -11.72 2.22 3.23
N ARG A 62 -12.24 1.77 2.08
CA ARG A 62 -11.92 0.49 1.46
C ARG A 62 -11.48 0.72 0.03
N TRP A 63 -10.41 0.04 -0.36
CA TRP A 63 -9.81 0.18 -1.67
C TRP A 63 -9.56 -1.20 -2.26
N LYS A 64 -9.68 -1.29 -3.59
CA LYS A 64 -9.38 -2.49 -4.37
C LYS A 64 -8.59 -2.14 -5.61
N GLY A 65 -7.80 -3.10 -6.05
CA GLY A 65 -7.07 -2.99 -7.30
C GLY A 65 -6.23 -4.23 -7.52
N VAL A 66 -5.17 -4.10 -8.29
CA VAL A 66 -4.29 -5.21 -8.63
C VAL A 66 -2.83 -4.85 -8.43
N VAL A 67 -2.01 -5.84 -8.13
CA VAL A 67 -0.55 -5.73 -8.14
C VAL A 67 0.03 -6.71 -9.15
N ASN A 68 0.99 -6.22 -9.93
CA ASN A 68 1.72 -6.98 -10.93
C ASN A 68 3.09 -7.38 -10.38
N GLY A 69 3.41 -8.66 -10.49
CA GLY A 69 4.71 -9.19 -10.12
C GLY A 69 5.13 -10.27 -11.10
N TRP A 70 6.20 -10.02 -11.85
CA TRP A 70 6.83 -11.00 -12.76
C TRP A 70 5.89 -11.62 -13.81
N GLY A 71 4.98 -10.81 -14.36
CA GLY A 71 4.02 -11.26 -15.39
C GLY A 71 2.73 -11.87 -14.83
N TYR A 72 2.58 -11.92 -13.51
CA TYR A 72 1.35 -12.31 -12.83
C TYR A 72 0.65 -11.08 -12.24
N GLU A 73 -0.68 -11.09 -12.29
CA GLU A 73 -1.55 -10.07 -11.72
C GLU A 73 -2.32 -10.67 -10.54
N PHE A 74 -2.34 -9.96 -9.40
CA PHE A 74 -3.00 -10.42 -8.18
C PHE A 74 -3.95 -9.35 -7.63
N ASP A 75 -5.15 -9.77 -7.24
CA ASP A 75 -6.11 -8.90 -6.56
C ASP A 75 -5.56 -8.40 -5.22
N MET A 76 -5.69 -7.09 -5.00
CA MET A 76 -5.29 -6.41 -3.77
C MET A 76 -6.52 -5.74 -3.13
N GLU A 77 -6.66 -5.94 -1.82
CA GLU A 77 -7.65 -5.29 -0.98
C GLU A 77 -6.95 -4.48 0.11
N MET A 78 -7.42 -3.26 0.35
CA MET A 78 -6.86 -2.37 1.35
C MET A 78 -7.96 -1.74 2.20
N VAL A 79 -7.69 -1.59 3.50
CA VAL A 79 -8.60 -0.95 4.46
C VAL A 79 -7.86 0.12 5.24
N LEU A 80 -8.44 1.31 5.29
CA LEU A 80 -8.05 2.41 6.17
C LEU A 80 -8.94 2.33 7.42
N LYS A 81 -8.36 1.91 8.55
CA LYS A 81 -9.07 1.75 9.81
C LYS A 81 -9.30 3.11 10.48
N ASP A 82 -10.11 3.13 11.54
CA ASP A 82 -10.40 4.36 12.30
C ASP A 82 -9.15 5.08 12.84
N ALA A 83 -8.04 4.35 13.04
CA ALA A 83 -6.78 4.91 13.53
C ALA A 83 -5.83 5.39 12.41
N TYR A 84 -6.21 5.26 11.13
CA TYR A 84 -5.49 5.87 10.03
C TYR A 84 -5.62 7.40 10.12
N PRO A 85 -4.57 8.21 9.88
CA PRO A 85 -3.23 7.83 9.43
C PRO A 85 -2.23 7.57 10.55
N THR A 86 -2.61 7.65 11.83
CA THR A 86 -1.70 7.34 12.94
C THR A 86 -1.17 5.90 12.84
N THR A 87 -1.98 4.97 12.35
CA THR A 87 -1.57 3.61 12.00
C THR A 87 -1.60 3.40 10.48
N PRO A 88 -0.66 2.62 9.90
CA PRO A 88 -0.69 2.28 8.49
C PRO A 88 -1.98 1.61 8.01
N PRO A 89 -2.26 1.61 6.70
CA PRO A 89 -3.32 0.80 6.10
C PRO A 89 -3.12 -0.69 6.38
N ALA A 90 -4.19 -1.47 6.35
CA ALA A 90 -4.10 -2.92 6.26
C ALA A 90 -4.28 -3.36 4.80
N VAL A 91 -3.38 -4.19 4.28
CA VAL A 91 -3.44 -4.72 2.91
C VAL A 91 -3.51 -6.24 2.90
N ARG A 92 -4.31 -6.79 1.99
CA ARG A 92 -4.42 -8.21 1.70
C ARG A 92 -4.28 -8.47 0.20
N ILE A 93 -3.50 -9.49 -0.14
CA ILE A 93 -3.42 -10.05 -1.50
C ILE A 93 -3.81 -11.53 -1.39
N PRO A 94 -5.10 -11.88 -1.53
CA PRO A 94 -5.63 -13.17 -1.09
C PRO A 94 -4.90 -14.40 -1.65
N GLU A 95 -4.46 -14.33 -2.91
CA GLU A 95 -3.74 -15.44 -3.55
C GLU A 95 -2.35 -15.64 -2.95
N LEU A 96 -1.59 -14.55 -2.78
CA LEU A 96 -0.23 -14.60 -2.23
C LEU A 96 -0.19 -15.02 -0.76
N MET A 97 -1.27 -14.79 0.00
CA MET A 97 -1.37 -15.22 1.41
C MET A 97 -1.23 -16.73 1.60
N LYS A 98 -1.47 -17.54 0.57
CA LYS A 98 -1.33 -19.01 0.63
C LYS A 98 0.13 -19.47 0.60
N TYR A 99 1.02 -18.61 0.10
CA TYR A 99 2.41 -18.97 -0.25
C TYR A 99 3.45 -18.42 0.73
N THR A 100 3.02 -17.72 1.79
CA THR A 100 3.92 -17.10 2.76
C THR A 100 3.37 -17.17 4.18
N ASP A 101 4.27 -17.22 5.16
CA ASP A 101 3.95 -17.09 6.58
C ASP A 101 4.09 -15.63 7.08
N ARG A 102 4.52 -14.70 6.21
CA ARG A 102 4.68 -13.27 6.53
C ARG A 102 3.35 -12.53 6.47
N LYS A 103 2.37 -13.00 7.23
CA LYS A 103 1.01 -12.49 7.27
C LYS A 103 0.53 -12.44 8.72
N LEU A 104 -0.43 -11.57 8.98
CA LEU A 104 -1.04 -11.39 10.29
C LEU A 104 -2.55 -11.53 10.18
N ASP A 105 -3.21 -11.90 11.27
CA ASP A 105 -4.66 -11.86 11.34
C ASP A 105 -5.15 -10.41 11.31
N ASP A 106 -6.26 -10.19 10.60
CA ASP A 106 -6.92 -8.89 10.52
C ASP A 106 -8.42 -9.03 10.75
N SER A 107 -8.98 -8.20 11.61
CA SER A 107 -10.41 -8.27 11.96
C SER A 107 -11.36 -7.93 10.79
N VAL A 108 -10.88 -7.24 9.76
CA VAL A 108 -11.70 -6.81 8.61
C VAL A 108 -11.37 -7.62 7.37
N LEU A 109 -10.08 -7.83 7.09
CA LEU A 109 -9.59 -8.55 5.92
C LEU A 109 -9.44 -10.05 6.15
N GLY A 110 -9.54 -10.53 7.39
CA GLY A 110 -9.21 -11.90 7.79
C GLY A 110 -7.71 -12.11 7.91
N LEU A 111 -6.96 -11.83 6.84
CA LEU A 111 -5.50 -11.82 6.81
C LEU A 111 -5.00 -10.51 6.21
N ARG A 112 -3.86 -10.02 6.69
CA ARG A 112 -3.15 -8.88 6.13
C ARG A 112 -1.66 -9.18 5.99
N ILE A 113 -0.95 -8.38 5.19
CA ILE A 113 0.50 -8.46 5.10
C ILE A 113 1.12 -8.14 6.46
N CYS A 114 2.23 -8.82 6.79
CA CYS A 114 3.03 -8.44 7.95
C CYS A 114 3.88 -7.21 7.57
N ASP A 115 3.51 -6.05 8.09
CA ASP A 115 4.10 -4.73 7.85
C ASP A 115 4.77 -4.18 9.12
N MET A 116 5.27 -5.06 9.99
CA MET A 116 5.96 -4.71 11.23
C MET A 116 7.12 -3.72 11.02
N HIS A 117 7.75 -3.71 9.84
CA HIS A 117 8.81 -2.76 9.49
C HIS A 117 8.32 -1.30 9.43
N MET A 118 7.02 -1.07 9.26
CA MET A 118 6.41 0.26 9.40
C MET A 118 6.20 0.66 10.85
N GLU A 119 6.00 -0.32 11.73
CA GLU A 119 5.70 -0.10 13.16
C GLU A 119 6.97 -0.05 14.03
N GLN A 120 8.09 -0.66 13.58
CA GLN A 120 9.38 -0.64 14.27
C GLN A 120 10.50 -0.22 13.31
N ASN A 121 10.97 1.03 13.47
CA ASN A 121 12.01 1.79 12.72
C ASN A 121 11.53 3.01 11.89
N PHE A 122 10.37 3.59 12.22
CA PHE A 122 10.05 5.05 12.07
C PHE A 122 9.85 5.63 10.65
N TRP A 123 9.46 4.85 9.64
CA TRP A 123 9.14 5.40 8.31
C TRP A 123 7.69 5.85 8.16
N TRP A 124 6.85 5.55 9.15
CA TRP A 124 5.46 5.96 9.17
C TRP A 124 5.24 7.09 10.16
N ASP A 125 4.56 8.12 9.68
CA ASP A 125 4.05 9.24 10.47
C ASP A 125 2.67 9.63 9.95
N GLU A 126 1.98 10.55 10.63
CA GLU A 126 0.61 10.94 10.30
C GLU A 126 0.43 11.62 8.92
N HIS A 127 1.52 12.13 8.32
CA HIS A 127 1.55 12.65 6.95
C HIS A 127 1.87 11.58 5.91
N SER A 128 2.30 10.39 6.33
CA SER A 128 2.51 9.25 5.43
C SER A 128 1.18 8.81 4.81
N GLY A 129 1.19 8.57 3.50
CA GLY A 129 0.00 8.16 2.74
C GLY A 129 0.09 6.75 2.17
N ILE A 130 -0.96 6.36 1.44
CA ILE A 130 -1.07 5.05 0.78
C ILE A 130 0.10 4.85 -0.20
N ALA A 131 0.48 5.88 -0.95
CA ALA A 131 1.57 5.80 -1.92
C ALA A 131 2.91 5.37 -1.28
N LEU A 132 3.23 5.91 -0.10
CA LEU A 132 4.42 5.52 0.65
C LEU A 132 4.33 4.07 1.12
N TYR A 133 3.18 3.66 1.66
CA TYR A 133 2.96 2.28 2.12
C TYR A 133 3.08 1.28 0.97
N LEU A 134 2.51 1.58 -0.21
CA LEU A 134 2.65 0.75 -1.40
C LEU A 134 4.13 0.61 -1.81
N LYS A 135 4.86 1.72 -1.87
CA LYS A 135 6.27 1.73 -2.27
C LYS A 135 7.15 0.97 -1.29
N ARG A 136 6.99 1.18 0.02
CA ARG A 136 7.90 0.67 1.06
C ARG A 136 7.55 -0.73 1.57
N GLU A 137 6.28 -1.10 1.62
CA GLU A 137 5.87 -2.40 2.16
C GLU A 137 5.31 -3.33 1.11
N VAL A 138 4.25 -2.91 0.40
CA VAL A 138 3.54 -3.82 -0.51
C VAL A 138 4.47 -4.31 -1.61
N SER A 139 5.28 -3.42 -2.20
CA SER A 139 6.20 -3.78 -3.28
C SER A 139 7.22 -4.86 -2.82
N TYR A 140 7.86 -4.67 -1.67
CA TYR A 140 8.86 -5.60 -1.14
C TYR A 140 8.24 -6.91 -0.67
N TRP A 141 7.07 -6.84 -0.02
CA TRP A 141 6.34 -8.01 0.40
C TRP A 141 5.98 -8.89 -0.79
N VAL A 142 5.39 -8.31 -1.84
CA VAL A 142 5.04 -9.03 -3.08
C VAL A 142 6.26 -9.66 -3.73
N GLN A 143 7.34 -8.89 -3.90
CA GLN A 143 8.59 -9.40 -4.49
C GLN A 143 9.14 -10.59 -3.71
N SER A 144 9.18 -10.50 -2.38
CA SER A 144 9.74 -11.56 -1.55
C SER A 144 8.86 -12.82 -1.52
N VAL A 145 7.54 -12.67 -1.57
CA VAL A 145 6.64 -13.84 -1.70
C VAL A 145 6.84 -14.52 -3.05
N ILE A 146 6.87 -13.75 -4.15
CA ILE A 146 7.08 -14.29 -5.49
C ILE A 146 8.45 -14.99 -5.61
N GLU A 147 9.50 -14.42 -5.02
CA GLU A 147 10.82 -15.06 -4.96
C GLU A 147 10.75 -16.41 -4.23
N SER A 148 10.09 -16.46 -3.06
CA SER A 148 9.87 -17.72 -2.35
C SER A 148 9.04 -18.72 -3.15
N MET A 149 8.05 -18.26 -3.93
CA MET A 149 7.26 -19.13 -4.80
C MET A 149 8.12 -19.77 -5.90
N LYS A 150 9.03 -18.99 -6.51
CA LYS A 150 9.99 -19.50 -7.51
C LYS A 150 10.95 -20.52 -6.91
N GLU A 151 11.52 -20.23 -5.74
CA GLU A 151 12.43 -21.15 -5.05
C GLU A 151 11.78 -22.49 -4.72
N LYS A 152 10.48 -22.48 -4.41
CA LYS A 152 9.68 -23.67 -4.11
C LYS A 152 9.07 -24.34 -5.35
N GLY A 153 9.25 -23.77 -6.55
CA GLY A 153 8.74 -24.30 -7.81
C GLY A 153 7.21 -24.24 -7.96
N TRP A 154 6.56 -23.28 -7.31
CA TRP A 154 5.12 -23.05 -7.47
C TRP A 154 4.79 -22.24 -8.73
N ILE A 155 5.76 -21.48 -9.24
CA ILE A 155 5.72 -20.70 -10.48
C ILE A 155 7.09 -20.73 -11.17
#